data_AF-A0A3A4P6N3-F1
#
_entry.id   AF-A0A3A4P6N3-F1
#
_cell.length_a   1.000
_cell.length_b   1.000
_cell.length_c   1.000
_cell.angle_alpha   90.00
_cell.angle_beta   90.00
_cell.angle_gamma   90.00
#
_symmetry.space_group_name_H-M   'P 1'
#
loop_
_entity.id
_entity.type
_entity.pdbx_description
1 polymer ?
#
loop_
_entity_poly.entity_id
_entity_poly.type
_entity_poly.pdbx_seq_one_letter_code
_entity_poly.pdbx_strand_id
1 'polypeptide(L)' 'MQNSEGLKQQDTPVGRLNSISAVRKEMVRVYRGTVSGKIEAERATKLIWILCQVRDSIELEAVEPAIERLEKLLTEGRSR' A
#
# COMPACT_ATOMS: atom_id res chain seq x y z
N MET A 1 -26.69 -0.31 33.17
CA MET A 1 -26.73 -0.73 31.75
C MET A 1 -26.65 0.53 30.91
N GLN A 2 -25.50 0.81 30.28
CA GLN A 2 -25.38 1.84 29.26
C GLN A 2 -24.76 1.17 28.03
N ASN A 3 -25.60 0.99 27.00
CA ASN A 3 -25.21 0.43 25.72
C ASN A 3 -24.43 1.49 24.95
N SER A 4 -23.11 1.33 24.86
CA SER A 4 -22.29 1.98 23.86
C SER A 4 -22.47 1.24 22.54
N GLU A 5 -23.46 1.68 21.75
CA GLU A 5 -23.63 1.21 20.38
C GLU A 5 -22.32 1.46 19.62
N GLY A 6 -21.67 0.35 19.25
CA GLY A 6 -20.45 0.35 18.48
C GLY A 6 -20.68 1.09 17.16
N LEU A 7 -19.94 2.19 16.98
CA LEU A 7 -19.78 2.88 15.71
C LEU A 7 -19.29 1.86 14.67
N LYS A 8 -20.22 1.28 13.90
CA LYS A 8 -19.91 0.51 12.71
C LYS A 8 -19.33 1.47 11.68
N GLN A 9 -18.01 1.63 11.71
CA GLN A 9 -17.27 2.33 10.67
C GLN A 9 -17.53 1.59 9.37
N GLN A 10 -18.20 2.28 8.44
CA GLN A 10 -18.36 1.80 7.07
C GLN A 10 -16.98 1.79 6.42
N ASP A 11 -16.34 0.62 6.43
CA ASP A 11 -15.14 0.30 5.66
C ASP A 11 -15.50 0.35 4.17
N THR A 12 -15.55 1.56 3.60
CA THR A 12 -15.75 1.72 2.17
C THR A 12 -14.42 1.38 1.50
N PRO A 13 -14.32 0.32 0.67
CA PRO A 13 -13.06 -0.07 0.06
C PRO A 13 -12.56 1.03 -0.88
N VAL A 14 -11.35 1.52 -0.67
CA VAL A 14 -10.71 2.46 -1.59
C VAL A 14 -10.15 1.69 -2.78
N GLY A 15 -11.04 1.30 -3.70
CA GLY A 15 -10.68 0.71 -4.98
C GLY A 15 -9.72 -0.48 -4.89
N ARG A 16 -9.10 -0.84 -6.02
CA ARG A 16 -8.06 -1.88 -6.05
C ARG A 16 -6.69 -1.24 -5.75
N LEU A 17 -5.89 -1.88 -4.90
CA LEU A 17 -4.50 -1.47 -4.60
C LEU A 17 -3.54 -2.02 -5.66
N ASN A 18 -3.66 -1.55 -6.90
CA ASN A 18 -2.90 -2.05 -8.06
C ASN A 18 -1.78 -1.12 -8.53
N SER A 19 -1.52 -0.04 -7.80
CA SER A 19 -0.46 0.92 -8.13
C SER A 19 0.05 1.60 -6.87
N ILE A 20 1.30 2.06 -6.91
CA ILE A 20 1.91 2.84 -5.82
C ILE A 20 1.07 4.08 -5.48
N SER A 21 0.46 4.73 -6.48
CA SER A 21 -0.41 5.90 -6.26
C SER A 21 -1.68 5.53 -5.47
N ALA A 22 -2.30 4.39 -5.79
CA ALA A 22 -3.46 3.91 -5.06
C ALA A 22 -3.11 3.58 -3.60
N VAL A 23 -1.98 2.91 -3.37
CA VAL A 23 -1.48 2.61 -2.02
C VAL A 23 -1.21 3.89 -1.22
N ARG A 24 -0.55 4.89 -1.81
CA ARG A 24 -0.29 6.18 -1.15
C ARG A 24 -1.59 6.91 -0.77
N LYS A 25 -2.59 6.92 -1.66
CA LYS A 25 -3.91 7.51 -1.35
C LYS A 25 -4.55 6.82 -0.15
N GLU A 26 -4.44 5.51 -0.07
CA GLU A 26 -4.99 4.75 1.03
C GLU A 26 -4.26 4.98 2.35
N MET A 27 -2.93 5.08 2.32
CA MET A 27 -2.14 5.47 3.50
C MET A 27 -2.55 6.86 4.02
N VAL A 28 -2.77 7.83 3.12
CA VAL A 28 -3.26 9.17 3.49
C VAL A 28 -4.66 9.10 4.09
N ARG A 29 -5.55 8.26 3.56
CA ARG A 29 -6.89 8.04 4.15
C ARG A 29 -6.76 7.49 5.57
N VAL A 30 -5.94 6.47 5.78
CA VAL A 30 -5.72 5.87 7.11
C VAL A 30 -5.21 6.93 8.08
N TYR A 31 -4.18 7.70 7.69
CA TYR A 31 -3.64 8.77 8.52
C TYR A 31 -4.70 9.81 8.91
N ARG A 32 -5.49 10.30 7.94
CA ARG A 32 -6.59 11.25 8.21
C ARG A 32 -7.67 10.63 9.10
N GLY A 33 -7.96 9.34 8.91
CA GLY A 33 -8.86 8.57 9.75
C GLY A 33 -8.39 8.54 11.20
N THR A 34 -7.09 8.31 11.42
CA THR A 34 -6.48 8.32 12.76
C THR A 34 -6.53 9.70 13.40
N VAL A 35 -6.12 10.75 12.68
CA VAL A 35 -6.14 12.13 13.20
C VAL A 35 -7.55 12.59 13.57
N SER A 36 -8.56 12.18 12.80
CA SER A 36 -9.96 12.51 13.08
C SER A 36 -10.63 11.61 14.12
N GLY A 37 -9.90 10.66 14.72
CA GLY A 37 -10.44 9.69 15.69
C GLY A 37 -11.35 8.61 15.08
N LYS A 38 -11.48 8.59 13.75
CA LYS A 38 -12.26 7.58 13.00
C LYS A 38 -11.51 6.27 12.83
N ILE A 39 -10.22 6.18 13.14
CA ILE A 39 -9.46 4.93 13.15
C ILE A 39 -8.62 4.95 14.42
N GLU A 40 -8.70 3.87 15.17
CA GLU A 40 -7.90 3.69 16.38
C GLU A 40 -6.40 3.58 16.03
N ALA A 41 -5.53 4.15 16.85
CA ALA A 41 -4.09 4.26 16.53
C ALA A 41 -3.41 2.90 16.34
N GLU A 42 -3.77 1.89 17.14
CA GLU A 42 -3.23 0.54 16.99
C GLU A 42 -3.66 -0.08 15.65
N ARG A 43 -4.96 0.02 15.32
CA ARG A 43 -5.50 -0.44 14.03
C ARG A 43 -4.83 0.28 12.86
N ALA A 44 -4.64 1.60 12.96
CA ALA A 44 -3.99 2.39 11.92
C ALA A 44 -2.55 1.94 11.68
N THR A 45 -1.80 1.63 12.73
CA THR A 45 -0.41 1.17 12.63
C THR A 45 -0.33 -0.15 11.85
N LYS A 46 -1.21 -1.11 12.16
CA LYS A 46 -1.31 -2.39 11.43
C LYS A 46 -1.65 -2.17 9.95
N LEU A 47 -2.62 -1.29 9.66
CA LEU A 47 -3.01 -0.96 8.30
C LEU A 47 -1.85 -0.32 7.50
N ILE A 48 -1.13 0.61 8.09
CA ILE A 48 0.03 1.25 7.45
C ILE A 48 1.11 0.20 7.16
N TRP A 49 1.39 -0.71 8.09
CA TRP A 49 2.35 -1.79 7.86
C TRP A 49 1.95 -2.66 6.66
N ILE A 50 0.69 -3.09 6.57
CA ILE A 50 0.18 -3.87 5.42
C ILE A 50 0.34 -3.08 4.12
N LEU A 51 -0.02 -1.79 4.11
CA LEU A 51 0.10 -0.93 2.94
C LEU A 51 1.55 -0.78 2.47
N CYS A 52 2.52 -0.73 3.39
CA CYS A 52 3.94 -0.77 3.03
C CYS A 52 4.30 -2.08 2.35
N GLN A 53 3.88 -3.24 2.87
CA GLN A 53 4.15 -4.54 2.22
C GLN A 53 3.57 -4.61 0.81
N VAL A 54 2.33 -4.12 0.62
CA VAL A 54 1.69 -4.08 -0.71
C VAL A 54 2.45 -3.15 -1.66
N ARG A 55 2.90 -1.99 -1.19
CA ARG A 55 3.73 -1.08 -1.99
C ARG A 55 5.01 -1.79 -2.46
N ASP A 56 5.71 -2.42 -1.52
CA ASP A 56 7.00 -3.06 -1.79
C ASP A 56 6.83 -4.21 -2.81
N SER A 57 5.74 -4.98 -2.74
CA SER A 57 5.42 -6.01 -3.75
C SER A 57 5.17 -5.41 -5.15
N ILE A 58 4.40 -4.31 -5.24
CA ILE A 58 4.15 -3.63 -6.52
C ILE A 58 5.45 -3.05 -7.10
N GLU A 59 6.30 -2.48 -6.24
CA GLU A 59 7.60 -1.96 -6.66
C GLU A 59 8.50 -3.08 -7.18
N LEU A 60 8.52 -4.23 -6.50
CA LEU A 60 9.30 -5.40 -6.93
C LEU A 60 8.84 -5.91 -8.30
N GLU A 61 7.54 -6.09 -8.51
CA GLU A 61 6.96 -6.51 -9.80
C GLU A 61 7.32 -5.56 -10.96
N ALA A 62 7.54 -4.27 -10.67
CA ALA A 62 7.97 -3.30 -11.67
C ALA A 62 9.49 -3.30 -11.92
N VAL A 63 10.29 -3.57 -10.89
CA VAL A 63 11.75 -3.49 -10.94
C VAL A 63 12.39 -4.75 -11.52
N GLU A 64 11.91 -5.95 -11.15
CA GLU A 64 12.50 -7.22 -11.60
C GLU A 64 12.57 -7.34 -13.14
N PRO A 65 11.49 -7.04 -13.91
CA PRO A 65 11.56 -7.13 -15.38
C PRO A 65 12.49 -6.07 -15.99
N ALA A 66 12.61 -4.91 -15.35
CA ALA A 66 13.50 -3.85 -15.81
C ALA A 66 14.97 -4.25 -15.66
N ILE A 67 15.32 -4.90 -14.53
CA ILE A 67 16.65 -5.46 -14.31
C ILE A 67 16.96 -6.53 -15.36
N GLU A 68 16.06 -7.51 -15.54
CA GLU A 68 16.25 -8.60 -16.52
C GLU A 68 16.49 -8.04 -17.94
N ARG A 69 15.75 -7.00 -18.32
CA ARG A 69 15.93 -6.33 -19.60
C ARG A 69 17.30 -5.65 -19.72
N LEU A 70 17.75 -4.96 -18.68
CA LEU A 70 19.05 -4.29 -18.66
C LEU A 70 20.21 -5.30 -18.73
N GLU A 71 20.09 -6.43 -18.02
CA GLU A 71 21.08 -7.51 -18.05
C GLU A 71 21.21 -8.15 -19.43
N LYS A 72 20.09 -8.37 -20.13
CA LYS A 72 20.10 -8.86 -21.52
C LYS A 72 20.85 -7.90 -22.44
N LEU A 73 20.54 -6.60 -22.38
CA LEU A 73 21.19 -5.57 -23.19
C LEU A 73 22.70 -5.47 -22.90
N LEU A 74 23.10 -5.58 -21.63
CA LEU A 74 24.52 -5.58 -21.25
C LEU A 74 25.27 -6.80 -21.78
N THR A 75 24.64 -7.98 -21.74
CA THR A 75 25.22 -9.22 -22.26
C THR A 75 25.40 -9.14 -23.77
N GLU A 76 24.37 -8.72 -24.50
CA GLU A 76 24.41 -8.55 -25.96
C GLU A 76 25.43 -7.50 -26.40
N GLY A 77 25.59 -6.42 -25.63
CA GLY A 77 26.58 -5.38 -25.89
C GLY A 77 28.03 -5.80 -25.62
N ARG A 78 28.26 -6.77 -24.71
CA ARG A 78 29.60 -7.32 -24.41
C ARG A 78 30.04 -8.41 -25.38
N SER A 79 29.11 -9.01 -26.13
CA SER A 79 29.41 -10.04 -27.14
C SER A 79 29.75 -9.47 -28.52
N ARG A 80 29.84 -8.14 -28.67
CA ARG A 80 30.30 -7.43 -29.87
C ARG A 80 31.66 -6.81 -29.62
#